data_AF-A0A1A8MSY3-F1
#
_entry.id   AF-A0A1A8MSY3-F1
#
_cell.length_a   1.000
_cell.length_b   1.000
_cell.length_c   1.000
_cell.angle_alpha   90.00
_cell.angle_beta   90.00
_cell.angle_gamma   90.00
#
_symmetry.space_group_name_H-M   'P 1'
#
loop_
_entity.id
_entity.type
_entity.pdbx_description
1 polymer ?
#
loop_
_entity_poly.entity_id
_entity_poly.type
_entity_poly.pdbx_seq_one_letter_code
_entity_poly.pdbx_strand_id
1 'polypeptide(L)'
;DATQAICINYANIQKSLKNIVHDTNHNAATRNEARSLDKKMDKLETAFMCTVWHFILQRFEKASVALQAVELDLCKAVDLVRSLRDYIGGLRDQFDRFESQAKELSPTVSHVYKGSTQRQKKANTKGESATTSEVEQSARHKFS
;
A
#
# COMPACT_ATOMS: atom_id res chain seq x y z
N ASP A 1 8.97 2.03 14.15
CA ASP A 1 8.36 1.07 13.21
C ASP A 1 8.90 1.28 11.79
N ALA A 2 9.27 0.21 11.08
CA ALA A 2 9.81 0.27 9.72
C ALA A 2 8.81 0.86 8.70
N THR A 3 7.51 0.58 8.86
CA THR A 3 6.48 1.08 7.93
C THR A 3 6.23 2.57 8.10
N GLN A 4 6.27 3.05 9.35
CA GLN A 4 6.24 4.47 9.66
C GLN A 4 7.45 5.20 9.06
N ALA A 5 8.65 4.64 9.20
CA ALA A 5 9.86 5.23 8.64
C ALA A 5 9.78 5.36 7.11
N ILE A 6 9.24 4.34 6.43
CA ILE A 6 9.00 4.37 4.97
C ILE A 6 7.97 5.43 4.60
N CYS A 7 6.82 5.50 5.29
CA CYS A 7 5.77 6.47 4.96
C CYS A 7 6.25 7.91 5.16
N ILE A 8 6.91 8.20 6.28
CA ILE A 8 7.41 9.55 6.58
C ILE A 8 8.49 9.99 5.60
N ASN A 9 9.37 9.07 5.19
CA ASN A 9 10.51 9.39 4.32
C ASN A 9 10.29 9.02 2.85
N TYR A 10 9.05 8.76 2.43
CA TYR A 10 8.75 8.17 1.12
C TYR A 10 9.40 8.95 -0.03
N ALA A 11 9.17 10.27 -0.08
CA ALA A 11 9.74 11.16 -1.09
C ALA A 11 11.28 11.22 -1.02
N ASN A 12 11.86 11.21 0.18
CA ASN A 12 13.32 11.23 0.37
C ASN A 12 13.98 9.93 -0.09
N ILE A 13 13.33 8.80 0.13
CA ILE A 13 13.78 7.49 -0.35
C ILE A 13 13.75 7.47 -1.88
N GLN A 14 12.65 7.90 -2.52
CA GLN A 14 12.58 8.00 -3.99
C GLN A 14 13.67 8.93 -4.55
N LYS A 15 13.89 10.09 -3.93
CA LYS A 15 14.97 11.00 -4.32
C LYS A 15 16.34 10.32 -4.25
N SER A 16 16.61 9.60 -3.16
CA SER A 16 17.85 8.85 -2.98
C SER A 16 18.02 7.75 -4.04
N LEU A 17 16.95 7.01 -4.34
CA LEU A 17 16.95 5.99 -5.39
C LEU A 17 17.25 6.59 -6.76
N LYS A 18 16.64 7.73 -7.11
CA LYS A 18 16.92 8.45 -8.35
C LYS A 18 18.38 8.91 -8.43
N ASN A 19 18.95 9.39 -7.32
CA ASN A 19 20.37 9.75 -7.27
C ASN A 19 21.26 8.54 -7.58
N ILE A 20 21.00 7.37 -6.96
CA ILE A 20 21.75 6.13 -7.21
C ILE A 20 21.62 5.69 -8.68
N VAL A 21 20.42 5.82 -9.27
CA VAL A 21 20.16 5.46 -10.67
C VAL A 21 21.04 6.24 -11.65
N HIS A 22 21.36 7.50 -11.34
CA HIS A 22 22.13 8.40 -12.19
C HIS A 22 23.62 8.49 -11.82
N ASP A 23 24.04 7.87 -10.72
CA ASP A 23 25.44 7.87 -10.30
C ASP A 23 26.25 6.80 -11.05
N THR A 24 27.14 7.23 -11.93
CA THR A 24 28.02 6.37 -12.74
C THR A 24 29.10 5.66 -11.92
N ASN A 25 29.35 6.08 -10.68
CA ASN A 25 30.30 5.42 -9.78
C ASN A 25 29.77 4.08 -9.23
N HIS A 26 28.45 3.90 -9.21
CA HIS A 26 27.84 2.61 -8.86
C HIS A 26 27.85 1.65 -10.05
N ASN A 27 27.97 0.35 -9.76
CA ASN A 27 27.90 -0.69 -10.80
C ASN A 27 26.49 -0.78 -11.43
N ALA A 28 26.39 -1.41 -12.61
CA ALA A 28 25.12 -1.48 -13.34
C ALA A 28 24.02 -2.24 -12.58
N ALA A 29 24.37 -3.26 -11.80
CA ALA A 29 23.40 -4.04 -11.03
C ALA A 29 22.73 -3.17 -9.96
N THR A 30 23.52 -2.44 -9.16
CA THR A 30 23.02 -1.51 -8.13
C THR A 30 22.12 -0.44 -8.73
N ARG A 31 22.52 0.18 -9.85
CA ARG A 31 21.67 1.18 -10.53
C ARG A 31 20.35 0.60 -11.03
N ASN A 32 20.38 -0.63 -11.56
CA ASN A 32 19.18 -1.31 -12.04
C ASN A 32 18.24 -1.69 -10.89
N GLU A 33 18.78 -2.11 -9.76
CA GLU A 33 18.00 -2.42 -8.57
C GLU A 33 17.35 -1.15 -7.98
N ALA A 34 18.11 -0.06 -7.86
CA ALA A 34 17.56 1.24 -7.45
C ALA A 34 16.45 1.71 -8.40
N ARG A 35 16.63 1.56 -9.72
CA ARG A 35 15.61 1.88 -10.72
C ARG A 35 14.34 1.03 -10.56
N SER A 36 14.51 -0.25 -10.24
CA SER A 36 13.38 -1.17 -10.02
C SER A 36 12.59 -0.77 -8.77
N LEU A 37 13.29 -0.39 -7.69
CA LEU A 37 12.66 0.09 -6.46
C LEU A 37 11.95 1.43 -6.66
N ASP A 38 12.58 2.40 -7.32
CA ASP A 38 11.98 3.71 -7.64
C ASP A 38 10.66 3.54 -8.41
N LYS A 39 10.68 2.72 -9.46
CA LYS A 39 9.48 2.35 -10.24
C LYS A 39 8.41 1.61 -9.44
N LYS A 40 8.77 0.91 -8.37
CA LYS A 40 7.78 0.30 -7.47
C LYS A 40 7.15 1.37 -6.59
N MET A 41 7.95 2.30 -6.06
CA MET A 41 7.46 3.40 -5.22
C MET A 41 6.62 4.42 -5.99
N ASP A 42 6.80 4.58 -7.30
CA ASP A 42 5.92 5.43 -8.11
C ASP A 42 4.48 4.86 -8.26
N LYS A 43 4.24 3.60 -7.89
CA LYS A 43 2.90 2.99 -8.02
C LYS A 43 2.00 3.38 -6.86
N LEU A 44 0.77 3.78 -7.20
CA LEU A 44 -0.27 4.04 -6.20
C LEU A 44 -0.53 2.83 -5.30
N GLU A 45 -0.50 1.60 -5.84
CA GLU A 45 -0.66 0.37 -5.05
C GLU A 45 0.39 0.26 -3.95
N THR A 46 1.64 0.64 -4.23
CA THR A 46 2.73 0.53 -3.26
C THR A 46 2.60 1.61 -2.19
N ALA A 47 2.33 2.86 -2.57
CA ALA A 47 2.06 3.96 -1.64
C ALA A 47 0.84 3.67 -0.74
N PHE A 48 -0.23 3.13 -1.33
CA PHE A 48 -1.45 2.73 -0.63
C PHE A 48 -1.18 1.64 0.41
N MET A 49 -0.50 0.55 0.02
CA MET A 49 -0.18 -0.53 0.94
C MET A 49 0.74 -0.08 2.08
N CYS A 50 1.72 0.79 1.81
CA CYS A 50 2.54 1.39 2.86
C CYS A 50 1.68 2.17 3.88
N THR A 51 0.76 2.99 3.38
CA THR A 51 -0.16 3.79 4.21
C THR A 51 -1.03 2.90 5.09
N VAL A 52 -1.70 1.90 4.51
CA VAL A 52 -2.57 0.98 5.25
C VAL A 52 -1.78 0.20 6.32
N TRP A 53 -0.63 -0.36 5.96
CA TRP A 53 0.18 -1.11 6.91
C TRP A 53 0.74 -0.25 8.03
N HIS A 54 1.09 1.01 7.76
CA HIS A 54 1.50 1.93 8.81
C HIS A 54 0.43 2.07 9.90
N PHE A 55 -0.84 2.28 9.52
CA PHE A 55 -1.93 2.40 10.49
C PHE A 55 -2.23 1.10 11.22
N ILE A 56 -2.23 -0.03 10.52
CA ILE A 56 -2.42 -1.35 11.13
C ILE A 56 -1.33 -1.60 12.17
N LEU A 57 -0.06 -1.50 11.79
CA LEU A 57 1.05 -1.83 12.67
C LEU A 57 1.14 -0.87 13.86
N GLN A 58 0.86 0.43 13.66
CA GLN A 58 0.78 1.38 14.78
C GLN A 58 -0.31 1.01 15.78
N ARG A 59 -1.48 0.55 15.32
CA ARG A 59 -2.57 0.11 16.23
C ARG A 59 -2.22 -1.20 16.92
N PHE A 60 -1.58 -2.13 16.22
CA PHE A 60 -1.10 -3.38 16.77
C PHE A 60 -0.01 -3.17 17.82
N GLU A 61 0.96 -2.29 17.59
CA GLU A 61 2.01 -1.95 18.54
C GLU A 61 1.40 -1.44 19.85
N LYS A 62 0.47 -0.47 19.77
CA LYS A 62 -0.24 0.05 20.95
C LYS A 62 -1.01 -1.04 21.70
N ALA A 63 -1.70 -1.91 20.97
CA ALA A 63 -2.44 -3.02 21.58
C ALA A 63 -1.49 -4.02 22.26
N SER A 64 -0.38 -4.38 21.61
CA SER A 64 0.64 -5.29 22.15
C SER A 64 1.27 -4.74 23.42
N VAL A 65 1.65 -3.45 23.44
CA VAL A 65 2.18 -2.79 24.64
C VAL A 65 1.17 -2.83 25.78
N ALA A 66 -0.11 -2.54 25.51
CA ALA A 66 -1.16 -2.58 26.52
C ALA A 66 -1.44 -4.00 27.03
N LEU A 67 -1.40 -5.00 26.15
CA LEU A 67 -1.59 -6.41 26.49
C LEU A 67 -0.44 -7.00 27.35
N GLN A 68 0.75 -6.41 27.26
CA GLN A 68 1.92 -6.83 28.02
C GLN A 68 2.06 -6.12 29.37
N ALA A 69 1.12 -5.25 29.74
CA ALA A 69 1.16 -4.55 31.02
C ALA A 69 0.97 -5.50 32.21
N VAL A 70 1.81 -5.36 33.24
CA VAL A 70 1.81 -6.23 34.44
C VAL A 70 0.49 -6.15 35.21
N GLU A 71 -0.17 -5.00 35.21
CA GLU A 71 -1.42 -4.74 35.94
C GLU A 71 -2.68 -4.97 35.09
N LEU A 72 -2.55 -5.65 33.94
CA LEU A 72 -3.68 -5.87 33.04
C LEU A 72 -4.68 -6.88 33.62
N ASP A 73 -5.94 -6.46 33.75
CA ASP A 73 -7.04 -7.36 34.05
C ASP A 73 -7.62 -8.01 32.79
N LEU A 74 -8.22 -9.19 32.97
CA LEU A 74 -8.75 -10.00 31.87
C LEU A 74 -9.86 -9.28 31.08
N CYS A 75 -10.70 -8.48 31.73
CA CYS A 75 -11.77 -7.74 31.06
C CYS A 75 -11.17 -6.71 30.10
N LYS A 76 -10.19 -5.93 30.55
CA LYS A 76 -9.45 -4.99 29.69
C LYS A 76 -8.72 -5.70 28.54
N ALA A 77 -8.15 -6.88 28.78
CA ALA A 77 -7.51 -7.66 27.71
C ALA A 77 -8.52 -8.05 26.61
N VAL A 78 -9.71 -8.51 27.00
CA VAL A 78 -10.79 -8.83 26.06
C VAL A 78 -11.24 -7.60 25.28
N ASP A 79 -11.41 -6.46 25.95
CA ASP A 79 -11.83 -5.21 25.33
C ASP A 79 -10.78 -4.67 24.33
N LEU A 80 -9.49 -4.79 24.66
CA LEU A 80 -8.40 -4.41 23.76
C LEU A 80 -8.41 -5.22 22.47
N VAL A 81 -8.59 -6.55 22.56
CA VAL A 81 -8.63 -7.43 21.39
C VAL A 81 -9.90 -7.19 20.56
N ARG A 82 -11.05 -6.97 21.20
CA ARG A 82 -12.30 -6.58 20.50
C ARG A 82 -12.13 -5.26 19.76
N SER A 83 -11.61 -4.24 20.44
CA SER A 83 -11.36 -2.93 19.83
C SER A 83 -10.37 -3.01 18.66
N LEU A 84 -9.35 -3.88 18.73
CA LEU A 84 -8.43 -4.11 17.62
C LEU A 84 -9.13 -4.78 16.43
N ARG A 85 -9.98 -5.79 16.68
CA ARG A 85 -10.80 -6.44 15.64
C ARG A 85 -11.70 -5.41 14.96
N ASP A 86 -12.43 -4.62 15.74
CA ASP A 86 -13.37 -3.63 15.22
C ASP A 86 -12.65 -2.54 14.41
N TYR A 87 -11.47 -2.11 14.89
CA TYR A 87 -10.61 -1.18 14.17
C TYR A 87 -10.23 -1.73 12.79
N ILE A 88 -9.72 -2.97 12.71
CA ILE A 88 -9.34 -3.60 11.44
C ILE A 88 -10.56 -3.76 10.51
N GLY A 89 -11.71 -4.15 11.08
CA GLY A 89 -12.96 -4.26 10.34
C GLY A 89 -13.36 -2.94 9.66
N GLY A 90 -13.23 -1.82 10.38
CA GLY A 90 -13.57 -0.49 9.89
C GLY A 90 -12.50 0.17 8.98
N LEU A 91 -11.37 -0.47 8.70
CA LEU A 91 -10.36 0.09 7.79
C LEU A 91 -10.81 0.08 6.33
N ARG A 92 -11.65 -0.89 5.92
CA ARG A 92 -12.13 -0.98 4.53
C ARG A 92 -12.99 0.22 4.14
N ASP A 93 -13.82 0.69 5.07
CA ASP A 93 -14.68 1.86 4.86
C ASP A 93 -13.89 3.17 4.73
N GLN A 94 -12.60 3.14 5.10
CA GLN A 94 -11.69 4.28 5.01
C GLN A 94 -10.83 4.25 3.73
N PHE A 95 -11.20 3.45 2.74
CA PHE A 95 -10.46 3.31 1.47
C PHE A 95 -10.12 4.67 0.84
N ASP A 96 -11.12 5.54 0.65
CA ASP A 96 -10.97 6.83 -0.03
C ASP A 96 -9.98 7.74 0.73
N ARG A 97 -9.98 7.66 2.06
CA ARG A 97 -9.01 8.36 2.92
C ARG A 97 -7.60 7.83 2.68
N PHE A 98 -7.41 6.51 2.69
CA PHE A 98 -6.08 5.92 2.46
C PHE A 98 -5.56 6.17 1.06
N GLU A 99 -6.43 6.15 0.05
CA GLU A 99 -6.06 6.49 -1.32
C GLU A 99 -5.59 7.95 -1.43
N SER A 100 -6.31 8.88 -0.79
CA SER A 100 -5.94 10.29 -0.76
C SER A 100 -4.58 10.50 -0.09
N GLN A 101 -4.39 9.92 1.10
CA GLN A 101 -3.11 9.99 1.82
C GLN A 101 -1.96 9.37 1.02
N ALA A 102 -2.20 8.26 0.30
CA ALA A 102 -1.20 7.62 -0.53
C ALA A 102 -0.73 8.49 -1.71
N LYS A 103 -1.65 9.21 -2.34
CA LYS A 103 -1.35 10.18 -3.42
C LYS A 103 -0.51 11.36 -2.91
N GLU A 104 -0.67 11.71 -1.64
CA GLU A 104 0.06 12.81 -0.99
C GLU A 104 1.44 12.40 -0.44
N LEU A 105 1.78 11.10 -0.40
CA LEU A 105 3.07 10.63 0.15
C LEU A 105 4.29 11.17 -0.61
N SER A 106 4.15 11.42 -1.92
CA SER A 106 5.21 11.97 -2.75
C SER A 106 4.66 12.48 -4.08
N PRO A 107 5.23 13.56 -4.65
CA PRO A 107 4.79 14.12 -5.94
C PRO A 107 4.98 13.16 -7.13
N THR A 108 5.72 12.06 -6.99
CA THR A 108 5.99 11.12 -8.09
C THR A 108 5.11 9.87 -8.03
N VAL A 109 4.33 9.70 -6.97
CA VAL A 109 3.33 8.63 -6.88
C VAL A 109 2.26 8.86 -7.93
N SER A 110 1.93 7.81 -8.68
CA SER A 110 0.85 7.82 -9.66
C SER A 110 -0.49 8.13 -8.98
N HIS A 111 -1.33 8.93 -9.62
CA HIS A 111 -2.71 9.14 -9.20
C HIS A 111 -3.68 8.07 -9.73
N VAL A 112 -3.19 7.14 -10.55
CA VAL A 112 -3.97 6.08 -11.19
C VAL A 112 -3.35 4.72 -10.88
N TYR A 113 -4.20 3.72 -10.64
CA TYR A 113 -3.77 2.33 -10.43
C TYR A 113 -3.26 1.71 -11.73
N LYS A 114 -2.28 0.81 -11.65
CA LYS A 114 -1.72 0.12 -12.81
C LYS A 114 -2.76 -0.76 -13.51
N GLY A 115 -3.71 -1.31 -12.75
CA GLY A 115 -4.78 -2.17 -13.28
C GLY A 115 -5.78 -1.44 -14.18
N SER A 116 -5.99 -0.13 -14.00
CA SER A 116 -6.89 0.68 -14.83
C SER A 116 -6.23 1.20 -16.11
N THR A 117 -4.92 1.01 -16.28
CA THR A 117 -4.16 1.45 -17.46
C THR A 117 -3.68 0.30 -18.35
N GLN A 118 -3.91 -0.96 -17.97
CA GLN A 118 -3.58 -2.10 -18.83
C GLN A 118 -4.66 -2.32 -19.89
N ARG A 119 -4.27 -2.15 -21.16
CA ARG A 119 -5.01 -2.64 -22.32
C ARG A 119 -5.41 -4.10 -22.11
N GLN A 120 -6.72 -4.38 -22.06
CA GLN A 120 -7.24 -5.74 -22.18
C GLN A 120 -6.66 -6.36 -23.46
N LYS A 121 -5.90 -7.45 -23.33
CA LYS A 121 -5.56 -8.26 -24.49
C LYS A 121 -6.87 -8.87 -24.99
N LYS A 122 -7.45 -8.32 -26.06
CA LYS A 122 -8.47 -9.02 -26.84
C LYS A 122 -7.89 -10.38 -27.22
N ALA A 123 -8.40 -11.45 -26.61
CA ALA A 123 -8.21 -12.79 -27.12
C ALA A 123 -8.82 -12.82 -28.53
N ASN A 124 -8.05 -13.28 -29.52
CA ASN A 124 -8.57 -13.43 -30.87
C ASN A 124 -9.41 -14.71 -30.92
N THR A 125 -10.62 -14.66 -30.38
CA THR A 125 -11.54 -15.81 -30.36
C THR A 125 -12.40 -15.76 -31.61
N LYS A 126 -12.04 -16.58 -32.60
CA LYS A 126 -12.92 -16.91 -33.74
C LYS A 126 -13.85 -18.03 -33.25
N GLY A 127 -15.06 -17.69 -32.82
CA GLY A 127 -16.07 -18.67 -32.38
C GLY A 127 -17.12 -18.04 -31.47
N GLU A 128 -18.39 -18.32 -31.76
CA GLU A 128 -19.58 -17.59 -31.36
C GLU A 128 -19.95 -17.65 -29.87
N SER A 129 -20.58 -16.55 -29.43
CA SER A 129 -21.61 -16.43 -28.40
C SER A 129 -21.26 -16.69 -26.92
N ALA A 130 -20.91 -15.60 -26.24
CA ALA A 130 -21.62 -15.07 -25.06
C ALA A 130 -20.80 -13.89 -24.52
N THR A 131 -21.25 -12.67 -24.79
CA THR A 131 -20.64 -11.45 -24.24
C THR A 131 -20.94 -11.38 -22.74
N THR A 132 -20.13 -12.05 -21.92
CA THR A 132 -19.97 -11.65 -20.52
C THR A 132 -19.24 -10.32 -20.54
N SER A 133 -19.99 -9.23 -20.39
CA SER A 133 -19.46 -7.92 -20.06
C SER A 133 -18.67 -8.05 -18.75
N GLU A 134 -17.34 -8.20 -18.85
CA GLU A 134 -16.46 -8.05 -17.69
C GLU A 134 -16.60 -6.60 -17.21
N VAL A 135 -17.36 -6.41 -16.15
CA VAL A 135 -17.53 -5.12 -15.49
C VAL A 135 -16.15 -4.63 -15.05
N GLU A 136 -15.78 -3.44 -15.51
CA GLU A 136 -14.60 -2.72 -15.05
C GLU A 136 -14.80 -2.41 -13.55
N GLN A 137 -14.40 -3.35 -12.70
CA GLN A 137 -14.48 -3.18 -11.25
C GLN A 137 -13.48 -2.08 -10.88
N SER A 138 -14.04 -0.92 -10.48
CA SER A 138 -13.29 0.17 -9.84
C SER A 138 -12.34 -0.41 -8.79
N ALA A 139 -11.15 0.18 -8.61
CA ALA A 139 -10.16 -0.30 -7.65
C ALA A 139 -10.80 -0.57 -6.27
N ARG A 140 -11.76 0.27 -5.86
CA ARG A 140 -12.61 0.10 -4.68
C ARG A 140 -13.28 -1.29 -4.59
N HIS A 141 -13.83 -1.81 -5.68
CA HIS A 141 -14.47 -3.13 -5.74
C HIS A 141 -13.49 -4.30 -5.66
N LYS A 142 -12.20 -4.10 -5.96
CA LYS A 142 -11.18 -5.14 -5.78
C LYS A 142 -10.72 -5.27 -4.33
N PHE A 143 -10.93 -4.23 -3.52
CA PHE A 143 -10.51 -4.18 -2.12
C PHE A 143 -11.69 -4.25 -1.13
N SER A 144 -12.94 -4.26 -1.58
CA SER A 144 -14.14 -4.48 -0.74
C SER A 144 -14.39 -5.95 -0.50
#